data_AF-A0A3B7A7H7-F1
#
_entry.id   AF-A0A3B7A7H7-F1
#
_cell.length_a   1.000
_cell.length_b   1.000
_cell.length_c   1.000
_cell.angle_alpha   90.00
_cell.angle_beta   90.00
_cell.angle_gamma   90.00
#
_symmetry.space_group_name_H-M   'P 1'
#
loop_
_entity.id
_entity.type
_entity.pdbx_description
1 polymer ?
#
loop_
_entity_poly.entity_id
_entity_poly.type
_entity_poly.pdbx_seq_one_letter_code
_entity_poly.pdbx_strand_id
1 'polypeptide(L)'
;MRRYYEFSIAVVIISVLAIVLWRAIGQAGGELEEARMQSDVSAIRIGLMEVVAHRETFGGGLPRSDNPIDWVGTAPGGYLGVTDGVPDQKSVWYFDRKTKELVYRFRDGHRARFRISRDAGVDSPRAVVAGVGLLRLDDMP
;
A
#
# COMPACT_ATOMS: atom_id res chain seq x y z
N MET A 1 28.38 -45.48 -18.29
CA MET A 1 27.45 -44.60 -19.03
C MET A 1 26.12 -44.38 -18.30
N ARG A 2 25.42 -45.42 -17.80
CA ARG A 2 24.13 -45.31 -17.08
C ARG A 2 24.11 -44.31 -15.90
N ARG A 3 25.17 -44.28 -15.09
CA ARG A 3 25.34 -43.36 -13.95
C ARG A 3 25.46 -41.88 -14.35
N TYR A 4 25.96 -41.59 -15.55
CA TYR A 4 25.99 -40.22 -16.09
C TYR A 4 24.60 -39.77 -16.53
N TYR A 5 23.79 -40.65 -17.12
CA TYR A 5 22.41 -40.35 -17.48
C TYR A 5 21.52 -40.09 -16.26
N GLU A 6 21.63 -40.91 -15.21
CA GLU A 6 20.91 -40.69 -13.95
C GLU A 6 21.28 -39.35 -13.31
N PHE A 7 22.58 -38.98 -13.33
CA PHE A 7 23.04 -37.69 -12.85
C PHE A 7 22.51 -36.53 -13.70
N SER A 8 22.56 -36.63 -15.03
CA SER A 8 22.02 -35.61 -15.92
C SER A 8 20.52 -35.40 -15.74
N ILE A 9 19.76 -36.48 -15.59
CA ILE A 9 18.30 -36.39 -15.33
C ILE A 9 18.04 -35.71 -13.99
N ALA A 10 18.77 -36.08 -12.94
CA ALA A 10 18.65 -35.43 -11.63
C ALA A 10 18.96 -33.92 -11.71
N VAL A 11 20.02 -33.53 -12.43
CA VAL A 11 20.38 -32.12 -12.62
C VAL A 11 19.28 -31.36 -13.37
N VAL A 12 18.69 -31.95 -14.40
CA VAL A 12 17.57 -31.35 -15.14
C VAL A 12 16.36 -31.15 -14.24
N ILE A 13 15.98 -32.18 -13.47
CA ILE A 13 14.86 -32.11 -12.53
C ILE A 13 15.10 -31.02 -11.48
N ILE A 14 16.29 -31.00 -10.86
CA ILE A 14 16.65 -29.98 -9.85
C ILE A 14 16.61 -28.58 -10.46
N SER A 15 17.10 -28.41 -11.69
CA SER A 15 17.11 -27.12 -12.37
C SER A 15 15.69 -26.62 -12.65
N VAL A 16 14.80 -27.51 -13.11
CA VAL A 16 13.38 -27.18 -13.33
C VAL A 16 12.71 -26.79 -12.00
N LEU A 17 12.92 -27.58 -10.94
CA LEU A 17 12.38 -27.28 -9.62
C LEU A 17 12.88 -25.94 -9.06
N ALA A 18 14.16 -25.63 -9.25
CA ALA A 18 14.73 -24.36 -8.81
C ALA A 18 14.08 -23.16 -9.51
N ILE A 19 13.81 -23.25 -10.82
CA ILE A 19 13.13 -22.18 -11.58
C ILE A 19 11.68 -22.00 -11.09
N VAL A 20 10.97 -23.10 -10.85
CA VAL A 20 9.59 -23.06 -10.32
C VAL A 20 9.58 -22.42 -8.94
N LEU A 21 10.48 -22.83 -8.06
CA LEU A 21 10.62 -22.29 -6.71
C LEU A 21 10.90 -20.78 -6.75
N TRP A 22 11.82 -20.34 -7.62
CA TRP A 22 12.16 -18.92 -7.76
C TRP A 22 10.95 -18.08 -8.15
N ARG A 23 10.11 -18.57 -9.08
CA ARG A 23 8.88 -17.88 -9.47
C ARG A 23 7.85 -17.82 -8.34
N ALA A 24 7.68 -18.92 -7.59
CA ALA A 24 6.76 -18.98 -6.47
C ALA A 24 7.15 -18.00 -5.35
N ILE A 25 8.45 -17.87 -5.04
CA ILE A 25 8.95 -16.90 -4.06
C ILE A 25 8.67 -15.46 -4.52
N GLY A 26 8.86 -15.18 -5.81
CA GLY A 26 8.55 -13.87 -6.38
C GLY A 26 7.08 -13.48 -6.20
N GLN A 27 6.16 -14.41 -6.47
CA GLN A 27 4.71 -14.21 -6.31
C GLN A 27 4.31 -14.03 -4.83
N ALA A 28 4.80 -14.91 -3.95
CA ALA A 28 4.54 -14.81 -2.52
C ALA A 28 5.05 -13.48 -1.93
N GLY A 29 6.18 -12.97 -2.42
CA GLY A 29 6.69 -11.66 -2.02
C GLY A 29 5.76 -10.50 -2.37
N GLY A 30 5.14 -10.54 -3.56
CA GLY A 30 4.18 -9.52 -4.00
C GLY A 30 2.87 -9.58 -3.20
N GLU A 31 2.35 -10.78 -2.95
CA GLU A 31 1.14 -10.96 -2.13
C GLU A 31 1.33 -10.49 -0.69
N LEU A 32 2.49 -10.75 -0.10
CA LEU A 32 2.83 -10.26 1.24
C LEU A 32 2.95 -8.72 1.28
N GLU A 33 3.52 -8.11 0.24
CA GLU A 33 3.64 -6.65 0.14
C GLU A 33 2.26 -5.99 -0.01
N GLU A 34 1.38 -6.54 -0.83
CA GLU A 34 -0.01 -6.10 -0.97
C GLU A 34 -0.78 -6.26 0.35
N ALA A 35 -0.65 -7.40 1.03
CA ALA A 35 -1.30 -7.63 2.33
C ALA A 35 -0.83 -6.62 3.38
N ARG A 36 0.47 -6.31 3.41
CA ARG A 36 1.03 -5.29 4.30
C ARG A 36 0.48 -3.90 3.98
N MET A 37 0.47 -3.50 2.72
CA MET A 37 -0.12 -2.23 2.28
C MET A 37 -1.60 -2.14 2.69
N GLN A 38 -2.38 -3.21 2.48
CA GLN A 38 -3.80 -3.24 2.86
C GLN A 38 -4.01 -3.14 4.37
N SER A 39 -3.14 -3.75 5.17
CA SER A 39 -3.13 -3.60 6.63
C SER A 39 -2.87 -2.14 7.03
N ASP A 40 -1.86 -1.50 6.46
CA ASP A 40 -1.53 -0.08 6.71
C ASP A 40 -2.71 0.83 6.32
N VAL A 41 -3.31 0.60 5.15
CA VAL A 41 -4.50 1.32 4.67
C VAL A 41 -5.67 1.17 5.63
N SER A 42 -5.89 -0.04 6.15
CA SER A 42 -6.97 -0.32 7.10
C SER A 42 -6.75 0.43 8.42
N ALA A 43 -5.52 0.45 8.93
CA ALA A 43 -5.16 1.23 10.12
C ALA A 43 -5.39 2.74 9.91
N ILE A 44 -4.99 3.29 8.75
CA ILE A 44 -5.23 4.68 8.39
C ILE A 44 -6.73 4.98 8.34
N ARG A 45 -7.53 4.11 7.71
CA ARG A 45 -9.00 4.25 7.67
C ARG A 45 -9.61 4.28 9.07
N ILE A 46 -9.18 3.38 9.95
CA ILE A 46 -9.68 3.30 11.33
C ILE A 46 -9.38 4.60 12.08
N GLY A 47 -8.15 5.11 12.03
CA GLY A 47 -7.86 6.35 12.76
C GLY A 47 -8.47 7.60 12.10
N LEU A 48 -8.72 7.60 10.78
CA LEU A 48 -9.57 8.64 10.16
C LEU A 48 -10.99 8.60 10.73
N MET A 49 -11.58 7.40 10.88
CA MET A 49 -12.90 7.25 11.50
C MET A 49 -12.90 7.70 12.97
N GLU A 50 -11.84 7.40 13.71
CA GLU A 50 -11.68 7.83 15.10
C GLU A 50 -11.63 9.36 15.23
N VAL A 51 -10.85 10.04 14.39
CA VAL A 51 -10.78 11.52 14.37
C VAL A 51 -12.15 12.13 14.08
N VAL A 52 -12.89 11.56 13.13
CA VAL A 52 -14.23 12.04 12.78
C VAL A 52 -15.23 11.76 13.90
N ALA A 53 -15.22 10.56 14.49
CA ALA A 53 -16.09 10.22 15.62
C ALA A 53 -15.78 11.09 16.85
N HIS A 54 -14.51 11.37 17.12
CA HIS A 54 -14.09 12.26 18.20
C HIS A 54 -14.62 13.68 17.98
N ARG A 55 -14.58 14.19 16.75
CA ARG A 55 -15.21 15.48 16.40
C ARG A 55 -16.71 15.48 16.66
N GLU A 56 -17.44 14.46 16.21
CA GLU A 56 -18.90 14.41 16.39
C GLU A 56 -19.29 14.31 17.88
N THR A 57 -18.44 13.67 18.70
CA THR A 57 -18.72 13.43 20.12
C THR A 57 -18.30 14.59 21.02
N PHE A 58 -17.12 15.19 20.79
CA PHE A 58 -16.51 16.18 21.68
C PHE A 58 -16.50 17.60 21.11
N GLY A 59 -16.84 17.77 19.83
CA GLY A 59 -16.68 19.02 19.10
C GLY A 59 -15.20 19.31 18.78
N GLY A 60 -14.95 20.09 17.73
CA GLY A 60 -13.60 20.41 17.26
C GLY A 60 -13.51 20.57 15.74
N GLY A 61 -12.41 21.14 15.26
CA GLY A 61 -12.12 21.26 13.84
C GLY A 61 -11.39 20.03 13.30
N LEU A 62 -11.75 19.59 12.08
CA LEU A 62 -10.93 18.60 11.37
C LEU A 62 -9.56 19.20 11.02
N PRO A 63 -8.49 18.41 10.98
CA PRO A 63 -7.19 18.88 10.52
C PRO A 63 -7.30 19.49 9.11
N ARG A 64 -6.65 20.64 8.91
CA ARG A 64 -6.64 21.32 7.60
C ARG A 64 -5.78 20.59 6.57
N SER A 65 -4.84 19.74 7.02
CA SER A 65 -3.93 19.02 6.13
C SER A 65 -4.68 18.11 5.16
N ASP A 66 -4.20 18.04 3.92
CA ASP A 66 -4.64 17.06 2.91
C ASP A 66 -3.94 15.70 3.08
N ASN A 67 -2.90 15.64 3.92
CA ASN A 67 -2.14 14.42 4.20
C ASN A 67 -2.87 13.57 5.26
N PRO A 68 -3.31 12.34 4.93
CA PRO A 68 -4.03 11.50 5.90
C PRO A 68 -3.18 11.14 7.11
N ILE A 69 -1.87 11.02 6.95
CA ILE A 69 -0.98 10.67 8.06
C ILE A 69 -0.99 11.72 9.17
N ASP A 70 -1.18 13.00 8.81
CA ASP A 70 -1.28 14.10 9.78
C ASP A 70 -2.56 14.02 10.62
N TRP A 71 -3.56 13.24 10.19
CA TRP A 71 -4.82 13.04 10.93
C TRP A 71 -4.70 11.88 11.90
N VAL A 72 -4.09 10.77 11.49
CA VAL A 72 -4.06 9.51 12.25
C VAL A 72 -3.02 9.51 13.38
N GLY A 73 -2.09 10.48 13.40
CA GLY A 73 -1.04 10.62 14.41
C GLY A 73 0.07 9.55 14.37
N THR A 74 -0.19 8.39 13.75
CA THR A 74 0.78 7.30 13.57
C THR A 74 1.01 7.05 12.08
N ALA A 75 2.26 7.19 11.64
CA ALA A 75 2.66 6.91 10.27
C ALA A 75 2.87 5.40 10.03
N PRO A 76 2.52 4.87 8.86
CA PRO A 76 2.83 3.50 8.49
C PRO A 76 4.35 3.30 8.38
N GLY A 77 4.78 2.05 8.53
CA GLY A 77 6.21 1.71 8.44
C GLY A 77 6.76 2.05 7.06
N GLY A 78 7.92 2.71 7.01
CA GLY A 78 8.54 3.12 5.74
C GLY A 78 7.92 4.38 5.12
N TYR A 79 7.22 5.19 5.90
CA TYR A 79 6.77 6.52 5.49
C TYR A 79 7.95 7.50 5.41
N LEU A 80 8.19 8.03 4.21
CA LEU A 80 9.26 8.98 3.92
C LEU A 80 8.86 10.45 4.17
N GLY A 81 7.59 10.71 4.47
CA GLY A 81 7.07 12.07 4.59
C GLY A 81 6.51 12.62 3.29
N VAL A 82 6.51 13.95 3.19
CA VAL A 82 6.01 14.69 2.04
C VAL A 82 7.12 14.87 1.00
N THR A 83 6.87 14.48 -0.24
CA THR A 83 7.82 14.60 -1.35
C THR A 83 7.22 15.38 -2.52
N ASP A 84 8.08 16.04 -3.31
CA ASP A 84 7.67 16.80 -4.51
C ASP A 84 7.82 15.98 -5.81
N GLY A 85 7.91 14.66 -5.68
CA GLY A 85 8.09 13.69 -6.76
C GLY A 85 8.22 12.25 -6.26
N VAL A 86 8.41 11.32 -7.18
CA VAL A 86 8.54 9.89 -6.87
C VAL A 86 9.90 9.63 -6.21
N PRO A 87 9.95 9.14 -4.95
CA PRO A 87 11.20 8.83 -4.28
C PRO A 87 11.86 7.59 -4.89
N ASP A 88 13.20 7.53 -4.96
CA ASP A 88 13.94 6.39 -5.54
C ASP A 88 13.78 5.08 -4.77
N GLN A 89 13.46 5.18 -3.48
CA GLN A 89 13.25 4.05 -2.59
C GLN A 89 11.99 3.27 -2.96
N LYS A 90 12.01 1.96 -2.69
CA LYS A 90 10.95 1.01 -3.03
C LYS A 90 10.37 0.41 -1.75
N SER A 91 9.13 -0.07 -1.82
CA SER A 91 8.35 -0.56 -0.67
C SER A 91 8.15 0.52 0.41
N VAL A 92 7.90 1.74 -0.04
CA VAL A 92 7.82 2.95 0.80
C VAL A 92 6.51 3.69 0.62
N TRP A 93 6.08 4.35 1.69
CA TRP A 93 4.97 5.28 1.71
C TRP A 93 5.50 6.71 1.56
N TYR A 94 4.84 7.55 0.78
CA TYR A 94 5.13 8.99 0.71
C TYR A 94 3.87 9.77 0.37
N PHE A 95 3.83 11.04 0.75
CA PHE A 95 2.76 11.94 0.35
C PHE A 95 3.26 12.86 -0.77
N ASP A 96 2.67 12.75 -1.96
CA ASP A 96 2.98 13.62 -3.09
C ASP A 96 2.28 14.97 -2.89
N ARG A 97 3.09 16.02 -2.71
CA ARG A 97 2.59 17.39 -2.50
C ARG A 97 1.85 17.95 -3.72
N LYS A 98 2.27 17.57 -4.93
CA LYS A 98 1.72 18.12 -6.18
C LYS A 98 0.33 17.56 -6.46
N THR A 99 0.15 16.25 -6.30
CA THR A 99 -1.14 15.59 -6.56
C THR A 99 -2.03 15.50 -5.32
N LYS A 100 -1.48 15.82 -4.14
CA LYS A 100 -2.13 15.72 -2.82
C LYS A 100 -2.64 14.30 -2.57
N GLU A 101 -1.75 13.34 -2.77
CA GLU A 101 -2.05 11.91 -2.67
C GLU A 101 -1.06 11.22 -1.77
N LEU A 102 -1.56 10.29 -0.96
CA LEU A 102 -0.74 9.31 -0.26
C LEU A 102 -0.44 8.16 -1.23
N VAL A 103 0.82 7.85 -1.45
CA VAL A 103 1.25 6.86 -2.43
C VAL A 103 2.10 5.79 -1.76
N TYR A 104 1.80 4.53 -2.07
CA TYR A 104 2.69 3.41 -1.79
C TYR A 104 3.40 3.00 -3.08
N ARG A 105 4.73 2.96 -3.05
CA ARG A 105 5.53 2.46 -4.17
C ARG A 105 5.97 1.04 -3.88
N PHE A 106 5.52 0.10 -4.70
CA PHE A 106 5.87 -1.31 -4.59
C PHE A 106 7.30 -1.59 -5.05
N ARG A 107 7.80 -2.78 -4.69
CA ARG A 107 9.14 -3.23 -5.06
C ARG A 107 9.36 -3.39 -6.56
N ASP A 108 8.33 -3.78 -7.30
CA ASP A 108 8.36 -3.92 -8.75
C ASP A 108 8.26 -2.56 -9.49
N GLY A 109 7.84 -1.50 -8.79
CA GLY A 109 7.82 -0.13 -9.28
C GLY A 109 6.43 0.46 -9.47
N HIS A 110 5.36 -0.35 -9.47
CA HIS A 110 4.00 0.16 -9.57
C HIS A 110 3.61 0.93 -8.30
N ARG A 111 2.56 1.75 -8.41
CA ARG A 111 2.16 2.69 -7.38
C ARG A 111 0.68 2.57 -7.09
N ALA A 112 0.36 2.28 -5.83
CA ALA A 112 -0.99 2.44 -5.31
C ALA A 112 -1.15 3.85 -4.74
N ARG A 113 -2.20 4.53 -5.18
CA ARG A 113 -2.45 5.94 -4.87
C ARG A 113 -3.73 6.07 -4.07
N PHE A 114 -3.70 6.94 -3.07
CA PHE A 114 -4.79 7.15 -2.14
C PHE A 114 -5.01 8.65 -1.93
N ARG A 115 -6.28 9.06 -1.85
CA ARG A 115 -6.65 10.45 -1.56
C ARG A 115 -7.68 10.49 -0.44
N ILE A 116 -7.57 11.48 0.45
CA ILE A 116 -8.67 11.80 1.36
C ILE A 116 -9.79 12.43 0.55
N SER A 117 -10.97 11.80 0.56
CA SER A 117 -12.23 12.46 0.23
C SER A 117 -12.80 13.08 1.51
N ARG A 118 -13.27 14.32 1.44
CA ARG A 118 -14.00 15.02 2.53
C ARG A 118 -15.48 15.25 2.19
N ASP A 119 -15.95 14.68 1.08
CA ASP A 119 -17.34 14.86 0.63
C ASP A 119 -18.25 13.74 1.17
N ALA A 120 -19.30 14.14 1.87
CA ALA A 120 -20.39 13.30 2.36
C ALA A 120 -21.27 12.70 1.26
N GLY A 121 -20.93 12.90 -0.02
CA GLY A 121 -21.76 12.54 -1.18
C GLY A 121 -21.04 11.82 -2.32
N VAL A 122 -19.89 11.19 -2.08
CA VAL A 122 -19.25 10.35 -3.12
C VAL A 122 -19.82 8.93 -3.06
N ASP A 123 -20.51 8.52 -4.13
CA ASP A 123 -20.96 7.15 -4.44
C ASP A 123 -19.76 6.19 -4.52
N SER A 124 -19.20 5.81 -3.38
CA SER A 124 -18.19 4.77 -3.26
C SER A 124 -18.57 3.87 -2.09
N PRO A 125 -19.17 2.70 -2.36
CA PRO A 125 -19.86 1.87 -1.35
C PRO A 125 -18.93 1.14 -0.37
N ARG A 126 -17.64 1.50 -0.31
CA ARG A 126 -16.66 0.84 0.58
C ARG A 126 -15.88 1.89 1.38
N ALA A 127 -16.39 2.13 2.60
CA ALA A 127 -15.75 2.85 3.70
C ALA A 127 -15.63 4.38 3.55
N VAL A 128 -16.78 5.04 3.48
CA VAL A 128 -16.95 6.46 3.83
C VAL A 128 -17.74 6.50 5.15
N VAL A 129 -17.19 7.13 6.19
CA VAL A 129 -17.92 7.39 7.45
C VAL A 129 -17.96 8.90 7.64
N ALA A 130 -19.18 9.47 7.69
CA ALA A 130 -19.43 10.91 7.81
C ALA A 130 -18.67 11.80 6.79
N GLY A 131 -18.56 11.32 5.54
CA GLY A 131 -17.99 12.06 4.42
C GLY A 131 -16.47 12.12 4.35
N VAL A 132 -15.76 11.54 5.32
CA VAL A 132 -14.31 11.38 5.25
C VAL A 132 -13.97 9.92 4.93
N GLY A 133 -13.17 9.71 3.90
CA GLY A 133 -12.75 8.37 3.48
C GLY A 133 -11.42 8.40 2.73
N LEU A 134 -10.70 7.28 2.78
CA LEU A 134 -9.51 7.08 1.95
C LEU A 134 -9.93 6.41 0.63
N LEU A 135 -9.86 7.14 -0.48
CA LEU A 135 -10.19 6.63 -1.81
C LEU A 135 -8.92 6.05 -2.45
N ARG A 136 -8.96 4.77 -2.87
CA ARG A 136 -7.91 4.21 -3.74
C ARG A 136 -8.16 4.71 -5.16
N LEU A 137 -7.16 5.32 -5.78
CA LEU A 137 -7.16 5.72 -7.17
C LEU A 137 -6.61 4.57 -8.03
N ASP A 138 -6.77 4.66 -9.35
CA ASP A 138 -6.19 3.69 -10.28
C ASP A 138 -4.67 3.57 -10.08
N ASP A 139 -4.21 2.33 -10.03
CA ASP A 139 -2.79 2.04 -9.89
C ASP A 139 -2.04 2.47 -11.15
N MET A 140 -0.89 3.11 -10.95
CA MET A 140 -0.04 3.55 -12.05
C MET A 140 1.16 2.61 -12.17
N PRO A 141 1.50 2.15 -13.40
CA PRO A 141 2.73 1.41 -13.63
C PRO A 141 3.98 2.24 -13.31
#